data_AF-A0A397EA01-F1
#
_entry.id   AF-A0A397EA01-F1
#
_cell.length_a   1.000
_cell.length_b   1.000
_cell.length_c   1.000
_cell.angle_alpha   90.00
_cell.angle_beta   90.00
_cell.angle_gamma   90.00
#
_symmetry.space_group_name_H-M   'P 1'
#
loop_
_entity.id
_entity.type
_entity.pdbx_description
1 polymer ?
#
loop_
_entity_poly.entity_id
_entity_poly.type
_entity_poly.pdbx_seq_one_letter_code
_entity_poly.pdbx_strand_id
1 'polypeptide(L)'
;MLTLVTTIFAFVIYQLEMGTECFVGEPCVVGGKVLTKMPEATKHMKFHKRILIDSKGNLTQFEDVFSGIWFIIVTITSVGYGDIVPINMSGKFIAVLAMIFGACYTAMPLTLVGSQFNRSFNDYKRREALTKTKQDVSTRLALAADDDRAWKAFKDKHLISEERLDSDGRSKKLEVVATIKTSIEIFKKDSHGGNIYKVSILQSSSIVSRIYHEGLRLAKQQTLALHKTS
;
A
#
# COMPACT_ATOMS: atom_id res chain seq x y z
N MET A 1 -16.44 12.16 13.51
CA MET A 1 -15.62 13.24 14.09
C MET A 1 -15.34 14.35 13.08
N LEU A 2 -14.86 14.04 11.86
CA LEU A 2 -14.70 15.04 10.79
C LEU A 2 -15.95 15.90 10.58
N THR A 3 -17.08 15.24 10.38
CA THR A 3 -18.37 15.88 10.10
C THR A 3 -18.81 16.84 11.19
N LEU A 4 -18.50 16.54 12.46
CA LEU A 4 -18.81 17.43 13.58
C LEU A 4 -17.92 18.68 13.57
N VAL A 5 -16.63 18.51 13.31
CA VAL A 5 -15.70 19.64 13.24
C VAL A 5 -16.04 20.54 12.05
N THR A 6 -16.35 19.96 10.89
CA THR A 6 -16.73 20.72 9.70
C THR A 6 -18.06 21.44 9.87
N THR A 7 -19.06 20.82 10.53
CA THR A 7 -20.34 21.50 10.79
C THR A 7 -20.20 22.63 11.80
N ILE A 8 -19.34 22.48 12.83
CA ILE A 8 -19.06 23.54 13.79
C ILE A 8 -18.39 24.73 13.07
N PHE A 9 -17.33 24.52 12.28
CA PHE A 9 -16.70 25.60 11.54
C PHE A 9 -17.65 26.24 10.52
N ALA A 10 -18.50 25.44 9.85
CA ALA A 10 -19.52 25.95 8.92
C ALA A 10 -20.57 26.82 9.62
N PHE A 11 -20.99 26.44 10.82
CA PHE A 11 -21.89 27.25 11.61
C PHE A 11 -21.21 28.54 12.07
N VAL A 12 -19.99 28.47 12.61
CA VAL A 12 -19.25 29.66 13.06
C VAL A 12 -19.01 30.65 11.93
N ILE A 13 -18.57 30.18 10.75
CA ILE A 13 -18.35 31.07 9.60
C ILE A 13 -19.67 31.70 9.12
N TYR A 14 -20.76 30.91 9.09
CA TYR A 14 -22.08 31.42 8.75
C TYR A 14 -22.51 32.51 9.72
N GLN A 15 -22.35 32.31 11.03
CA GLN A 15 -22.74 33.32 12.02
C GLN A 15 -21.90 34.61 11.93
N LEU A 16 -20.67 34.55 11.42
CA LEU A 16 -19.79 35.71 11.27
C LEU A 16 -19.99 36.47 9.95
N GLU A 17 -20.48 35.79 8.92
CA GLU A 17 -20.67 36.32 7.57
C GLU A 17 -22.16 36.47 7.21
N MET A 18 -23.09 36.01 8.07
CA MET A 18 -24.50 36.34 7.95
C MET A 18 -24.61 37.85 8.14
N GLY A 19 -24.91 38.51 7.03
CA GLY A 19 -25.00 39.96 6.98
C GLY A 19 -26.16 40.49 7.82
N THR A 20 -26.40 41.78 7.71
CA THR A 20 -27.57 42.41 8.31
C THR A 20 -28.81 42.18 7.45
N GLU A 21 -29.93 41.89 8.08
CA GLU A 21 -31.23 41.80 7.40
C GLU A 21 -31.71 43.20 7.00
N CYS A 22 -31.98 43.38 5.71
CA CYS A 22 -32.48 44.63 5.14
C CYS A 22 -33.71 44.35 4.28
N PHE A 23 -34.56 45.36 4.10
CA PHE A 23 -35.71 45.31 3.20
C PHE A 23 -35.49 46.22 1.99
N VAL A 24 -35.87 45.74 0.80
CA VAL A 24 -35.74 46.52 -0.43
C VAL A 24 -36.61 47.78 -0.38
N GLY A 25 -35.97 48.95 -0.48
CA GLY A 25 -36.63 50.26 -0.49
C GLY A 25 -36.73 50.95 0.87
N GLU A 26 -36.26 50.31 1.94
CA GLU A 26 -36.18 50.89 3.28
C GLU A 26 -34.73 51.27 3.63
N PRO A 27 -34.50 52.30 4.45
CA PRO A 27 -33.16 52.68 4.87
C PRO A 27 -32.57 51.57 5.73
N CYS A 28 -31.51 50.92 5.24
CA CYS A 28 -30.80 49.90 6.02
C CYS A 28 -29.53 50.46 6.66
N VAL A 29 -29.26 50.05 7.90
CA VAL A 29 -28.07 50.42 8.66
C VAL A 29 -27.13 49.21 8.74
N VAL A 30 -25.96 49.35 8.14
CA VAL A 30 -24.91 48.31 8.15
C VAL A 30 -23.69 48.88 8.84
N GLY A 31 -23.26 48.26 9.94
CA GLY A 31 -22.07 48.70 10.70
C GLY A 31 -22.14 50.17 11.17
N GLY A 32 -23.33 50.65 11.52
CA GLY A 32 -23.55 52.03 11.99
C GLY A 32 -23.64 53.10 10.89
N LYS A 33 -23.59 52.71 9.61
CA LYS A 33 -23.78 53.64 8.47
C LYS A 33 -25.07 53.30 7.73
N VAL A 34 -25.82 54.33 7.35
CA VAL A 34 -27.01 54.18 6.49
C VAL A 34 -26.55 53.95 5.05
N LEU A 35 -27.05 52.90 4.41
CA LEU A 35 -26.82 52.67 2.99
C LEU A 35 -27.59 53.68 2.15
N THR A 36 -26.88 54.64 1.57
CA THR A 36 -27.46 55.67 0.68
C THR A 36 -27.73 55.16 -0.73
N LYS A 37 -27.09 54.06 -1.14
CA LYS A 37 -27.31 53.42 -2.43
C LYS A 37 -27.46 51.91 -2.25
N MET A 38 -28.64 51.41 -2.62
CA MET A 38 -28.95 49.99 -2.68
C MET A 38 -28.12 49.34 -3.83
N PRO A 39 -27.61 48.10 -3.68
CA PRO A 39 -26.85 47.42 -4.75
C PRO A 39 -27.66 47.24 -6.04
N GLU A 40 -27.02 47.38 -7.21
CA GLU A 40 -27.66 47.33 -8.54
C GLU A 40 -28.57 46.10 -8.74
N ALA A 41 -28.19 44.96 -8.17
CA ALA A 41 -28.93 43.70 -8.20
C ALA A 41 -30.35 43.77 -7.60
N THR A 42 -30.62 44.75 -6.73
CA THR A 42 -31.93 44.93 -6.08
C THR A 42 -32.93 45.70 -6.92
N LYS A 43 -32.50 46.33 -8.02
CA LYS A 43 -33.36 47.17 -8.89
C LYS A 43 -34.54 46.42 -9.50
N HIS A 44 -34.38 45.11 -9.73
CA HIS A 44 -35.42 44.24 -10.29
C HIS A 44 -36.20 43.45 -9.22
N MET A 45 -35.86 43.62 -7.94
CA MET A 45 -36.57 42.93 -6.86
C MET A 45 -37.86 43.66 -6.49
N LYS A 46 -38.85 42.90 -6.02
CA LYS A 46 -40.09 43.47 -5.48
C LYS A 46 -39.77 44.32 -4.24
N PHE A 47 -40.51 45.41 -4.09
CA PHE A 47 -40.45 46.25 -2.90
C PHE A 47 -40.74 45.43 -1.65
N HIS A 48 -40.06 45.73 -0.54
CA HIS A 48 -40.20 45.06 0.75
C HIS A 48 -39.79 43.57 0.77
N LYS A 49 -38.99 43.10 -0.20
CA LYS A 49 -38.35 41.77 -0.11
C LYS A 49 -37.21 41.79 0.91
N ARG A 50 -37.12 40.76 1.77
CA ARG A 50 -35.99 40.52 2.69
C ARG A 50 -34.74 40.18 1.88
N ILE A 51 -33.63 40.85 2.19
CA ILE A 51 -32.30 40.55 1.66
C ILE A 51 -31.27 40.64 2.78
N LEU A 52 -30.15 39.94 2.61
CA LEU A 52 -29.02 39.97 3.54
C LEU A 52 -27.89 40.78 2.91
N ILE A 53 -27.44 41.81 3.61
CA ILE A 53 -26.38 42.70 3.13
C ILE A 53 -25.12 42.51 3.98
N ASP A 54 -24.00 42.32 3.29
CA ASP A 54 -22.68 42.21 3.90
C ASP A 54 -22.14 43.57 4.39
N SER A 55 -21.09 43.58 5.22
CA SER A 55 -20.40 44.77 5.72
C SER A 55 -19.96 45.76 4.64
N LYS A 56 -19.81 45.34 3.38
CA LYS A 56 -19.48 46.21 2.24
C LYS A 56 -20.69 46.84 1.54
N GLY A 57 -21.92 46.52 1.95
CA GLY A 57 -23.14 47.03 1.32
C GLY A 57 -23.60 46.26 0.07
N ASN A 58 -23.00 45.11 -0.22
CA ASN A 58 -23.40 44.20 -1.30
C ASN A 58 -24.26 43.06 -0.76
N LEU A 59 -24.96 42.36 -1.65
CA LEU A 59 -25.64 41.10 -1.29
C LEU A 59 -24.62 40.10 -0.75
N THR A 60 -24.93 39.49 0.40
CA THR A 60 -24.08 38.44 0.96
C THR A 60 -24.07 37.22 0.04
N GLN A 61 -22.94 36.52 0.01
CA GLN A 61 -22.81 35.21 -0.64
C GLN A 61 -23.26 34.08 0.30
N PHE A 62 -23.41 34.37 1.59
CA PHE A 62 -23.87 33.43 2.62
C PHE A 62 -25.37 33.62 2.88
N GLU A 63 -26.20 33.31 1.88
CA GLU A 63 -27.67 33.42 1.99
C GLU A 63 -28.25 32.38 2.97
N ASP A 64 -27.76 31.14 2.88
CA ASP A 64 -28.23 30.01 3.68
C ASP A 64 -27.07 29.33 4.44
N VAL A 65 -27.42 28.56 5.47
CA VAL A 65 -26.47 27.70 6.20
C VAL A 65 -25.74 26.74 5.26
N PHE A 66 -26.40 26.29 4.19
CA PHE A 66 -25.82 25.41 3.18
C PHE A 66 -24.67 26.06 2.41
N SER A 67 -24.72 27.37 2.16
CA SER A 67 -23.62 28.11 1.53
C SER A 67 -22.37 28.11 2.41
N GLY A 68 -22.55 28.22 3.74
CA GLY A 68 -21.47 28.08 4.72
C GLY A 68 -20.86 26.67 4.73
N ILE A 69 -21.71 25.64 4.68
CA ILE A 69 -21.25 24.24 4.59
C ILE A 69 -20.47 24.01 3.29
N TRP A 70 -20.98 24.48 2.16
CA TRP A 70 -20.30 24.37 0.87
C TRP A 70 -18.91 25.02 0.90
N PHE A 71 -18.81 26.25 1.40
CA PHE A 71 -17.54 26.96 1.56
C PHE A 71 -16.54 26.14 2.39
N ILE A 72 -16.96 25.59 3.53
CA ILE A 72 -16.08 24.79 4.39
C ILE A 72 -15.66 23.48 3.71
N ILE A 73 -16.57 22.79 3.02
CA ILE A 73 -16.23 21.55 2.29
C ILE A 73 -15.16 21.82 1.23
N VAL A 74 -15.38 22.82 0.38
CA VAL A 74 -14.46 23.20 -0.72
C VAL A 74 -13.11 23.70 -0.19
N THR A 75 -13.12 24.33 1.00
CA THR A 75 -11.91 24.81 1.66
C THR A 75 -11.09 23.67 2.27
N ILE A 76 -11.73 22.72 2.97
CA ILE A 76 -11.05 21.57 3.58
C ILE A 76 -10.51 20.60 2.53
N THR A 77 -11.21 20.47 1.39
CA THR A 77 -10.71 19.69 0.24
C THR A 77 -9.64 20.43 -0.56
N SER A 78 -9.28 21.66 -0.17
CA SER A 78 -8.30 22.52 -0.84
C SER A 78 -8.63 22.82 -2.31
N VAL A 79 -9.90 22.68 -2.73
CA VAL A 79 -10.33 22.98 -4.11
C VAL A 79 -10.42 24.49 -4.32
N GLY A 80 -11.07 25.20 -3.40
CA GLY A 80 -11.10 26.67 -3.38
C GLY A 80 -11.63 27.32 -4.67
N TYR A 81 -12.88 27.04 -5.07
CA TYR A 81 -13.49 27.65 -6.27
C TYR A 81 -13.49 29.19 -6.27
N GLY A 82 -13.56 29.80 -5.08
CA GLY A 82 -13.60 31.25 -4.93
C GLY A 82 -14.94 31.89 -5.30
N ASP A 83 -15.99 31.07 -5.42
CA ASP A 83 -17.39 31.47 -5.63
C ASP A 83 -17.97 32.17 -4.39
N ILE A 84 -17.65 31.62 -3.21
CA ILE A 84 -18.04 32.16 -1.90
C ILE A 84 -16.76 32.46 -1.12
N VAL A 85 -16.63 33.69 -0.62
CA VAL A 85 -15.47 34.11 0.17
C VAL A 85 -15.88 34.97 1.38
N PRO A 86 -15.28 34.76 2.56
CA PRO A 86 -15.54 35.58 3.73
C PRO A 86 -15.02 37.01 3.50
N ILE A 87 -15.86 37.99 3.80
CA ILE A 87 -15.57 39.39 3.59
C ILE A 87 -15.09 40.02 4.90
N ASN A 88 -15.63 39.58 6.03
CA ASN A 88 -15.30 40.09 7.35
C ASN A 88 -13.91 39.64 7.80
N MET A 89 -13.22 40.51 8.56
CA MET A 89 -11.88 40.19 9.07
C MET A 89 -11.91 39.03 10.08
N SER A 90 -12.95 38.97 10.91
CA SER A 90 -13.19 37.86 11.83
C SER A 90 -13.46 36.55 11.10
N GLY A 91 -14.29 36.58 10.04
CA GLY A 91 -14.57 35.40 9.23
C GLY A 91 -13.33 34.88 8.51
N LYS A 92 -12.49 35.78 7.97
CA LYS A 92 -11.19 35.40 7.38
C LYS A 92 -10.26 34.72 8.38
N PHE A 93 -10.19 35.21 9.62
CA PHE A 93 -9.38 34.58 10.66
C PHE A 93 -9.86 33.15 10.96
N ILE A 94 -11.17 32.95 11.11
CA ILE A 94 -11.75 31.62 11.29
C ILE A 94 -11.54 30.73 10.07
N ALA A 95 -11.62 31.26 8.86
CA ALA A 95 -11.36 30.52 7.63
C ALA A 95 -9.92 29.98 7.59
N VAL A 96 -8.92 30.79 7.99
CA VAL A 96 -7.52 30.33 8.08
C VAL A 96 -7.36 29.21 9.11
N LEU A 97 -7.99 29.33 10.28
CA LEU A 97 -7.97 28.26 11.28
C LEU A 97 -8.61 26.98 10.73
N ALA A 98 -9.77 27.09 10.07
CA ALA A 98 -10.46 25.97 9.45
C ALA A 98 -9.61 25.29 8.37
N MET A 99 -8.82 26.05 7.58
CA MET A 99 -7.88 25.48 6.61
C MET A 99 -6.79 24.65 7.28
N ILE A 100 -6.17 25.15 8.35
CA ILE A 100 -5.11 24.45 9.08
C ILE A 100 -5.65 23.15 9.69
N PHE A 101 -6.77 23.23 10.42
CA PHE A 101 -7.40 22.05 11.03
C PHE A 101 -7.89 21.05 9.97
N GLY A 102 -8.45 21.56 8.86
CA GLY A 102 -8.89 20.76 7.72
C GLY A 102 -7.74 19.95 7.12
N ALA A 103 -6.61 20.59 6.86
CA ALA A 103 -5.42 19.95 6.31
C ALA A 103 -4.84 18.87 7.25
N CYS A 104 -4.76 19.16 8.55
CA CYS A 104 -4.34 18.15 9.54
C CYS A 104 -5.28 16.94 9.56
N TYR A 105 -6.59 17.17 9.43
CA TYR A 105 -7.55 16.07 9.45
C TYR A 105 -7.51 15.24 8.16
N THR A 106 -7.42 15.85 6.99
CA THR A 106 -7.36 15.12 5.70
C THR A 106 -6.09 14.29 5.54
N ALA A 107 -5.02 14.64 6.26
CA ALA A 107 -3.79 13.84 6.32
C ALA A 107 -4.01 12.43 6.92
N MET A 108 -4.91 12.28 7.90
CA MET A 108 -5.16 10.99 8.56
C MET A 108 -5.72 9.90 7.61
N PRO A 109 -6.82 10.12 6.87
CA PRO A 109 -7.31 9.13 5.91
C PRO A 109 -6.33 8.93 4.75
N LEU A 110 -5.62 9.99 4.32
CA LEU A 110 -4.62 9.88 3.26
C LEU A 110 -3.46 8.96 3.65
N THR A 111 -2.95 9.10 4.88
CA THR A 111 -1.90 8.21 5.41
C THR A 111 -2.40 6.80 5.63
N LEU A 112 -3.65 6.61 6.11
CA LEU A 112 -4.24 5.29 6.26
C LEU A 112 -4.32 4.57 4.90
N VAL A 113 -4.87 5.22 3.87
CA VAL A 113 -4.96 4.65 2.52
C VAL A 113 -3.56 4.43 1.94
N GLY A 114 -2.64 5.39 2.13
CA GLY A 114 -1.25 5.28 1.70
C GLY A 114 -0.53 4.07 2.31
N SER A 115 -0.75 3.79 3.60
CA SER A 115 -0.15 2.64 4.27
C SER A 115 -0.66 1.30 3.71
N GLN A 116 -1.96 1.21 3.40
CA GLN A 116 -2.55 0.02 2.82
C GLN A 116 -2.10 -0.19 1.38
N PHE A 117 -2.04 0.89 0.59
CA PHE A 117 -1.51 0.85 -0.76
C PHE A 117 -0.05 0.40 -0.76
N ASN A 118 0.79 0.97 0.12
CA ASN A 118 2.19 0.60 0.24
C ASN A 118 2.36 -0.87 0.65
N ARG A 119 1.54 -1.38 1.58
CA ARG A 119 1.55 -2.79 1.97
C ARG A 119 1.20 -3.70 0.79
N SER A 120 0.10 -3.40 0.09
CA SER A 120 -0.34 -4.18 -1.07
C SER A 120 0.69 -4.16 -2.20
N PHE A 121 1.30 -3.00 -2.45
CA PHE A 121 2.35 -2.83 -3.45
C PHE A 121 3.63 -3.61 -3.08
N ASN A 122 4.03 -3.60 -1.82
CA ASN A 122 5.17 -4.38 -1.34
C ASN A 122 4.91 -5.88 -1.41
N ASP A 123 3.69 -6.33 -1.07
CA ASP A 123 3.30 -7.74 -1.21
C ASP A 123 3.29 -8.18 -2.68
N TYR A 124 2.81 -7.33 -3.59
CA TYR A 124 2.86 -7.56 -5.03
C TYR A 124 4.31 -7.72 -5.51
N LYS A 125 5.20 -6.77 -5.16
CA LYS A 125 6.64 -6.85 -5.49
C LYS A 125 7.31 -8.08 -4.91
N ARG A 126 6.96 -8.48 -3.68
CA ARG A 126 7.49 -9.69 -3.03
C ARG A 126 7.08 -10.95 -3.80
N ARG A 127 5.82 -11.04 -4.23
CA ARG A 127 5.33 -12.18 -5.04
C ARG A 127 6.05 -12.26 -6.37
N GLU A 128 6.27 -11.12 -7.03
CA GLU A 128 6.99 -11.06 -8.31
C GLU A 128 8.47 -11.47 -8.17
N ALA A 129 9.15 -11.04 -7.10
CA ALA A 129 10.52 -11.47 -6.82
C ALA A 129 10.62 -12.97 -6.53
N LEU A 130 9.65 -13.53 -5.80
CA LEU A 130 9.59 -14.96 -5.50
C LEU A 130 9.30 -15.80 -6.74
N THR A 131 8.42 -15.36 -7.65
CA THR A 131 8.14 -16.10 -8.89
C THR A 131 9.34 -16.10 -9.83
N LYS A 132 10.02 -14.96 -10.01
CA LYS A 132 11.27 -14.88 -10.79
C LYS A 132 12.35 -15.80 -10.22
N THR A 133 12.55 -15.74 -8.90
CA THR A 133 13.54 -16.61 -8.23
C THR A 133 13.17 -18.08 -8.40
N LYS A 134 11.90 -18.48 -8.17
CA LYS A 134 11.46 -19.86 -8.36
C LYS A 134 11.72 -20.35 -9.79
N GLN A 135 11.48 -19.50 -10.78
CA GLN A 135 11.71 -19.83 -12.18
C GLN A 135 13.20 -19.99 -12.49
N ASP A 136 14.04 -19.01 -12.15
CA ASP A 136 15.50 -19.06 -12.36
C ASP A 136 16.13 -20.30 -11.72
N VAL A 137 15.66 -20.65 -10.51
CA VAL A 137 16.14 -21.80 -9.76
C VAL A 137 15.66 -23.10 -10.39
N SER A 138 14.38 -23.19 -10.76
CA SER A 138 13.86 -24.39 -11.44
C SER A 138 14.59 -24.67 -12.75
N THR A 139 14.96 -23.62 -13.50
CA THR A 139 15.72 -23.76 -14.74
C THR A 139 17.16 -24.19 -14.48
N ARG A 140 17.81 -23.72 -13.41
CA ARG A 140 19.20 -24.09 -13.07
C ARG A 140 19.33 -25.44 -12.37
N LEU A 141 18.31 -25.87 -11.64
CA LEU A 141 18.25 -27.20 -11.02
C LEU A 141 17.72 -28.28 -11.95
N ALA A 142 17.22 -27.93 -13.14
CA ALA A 142 16.85 -28.92 -14.15
C ALA A 142 18.10 -29.71 -14.57
N LEU A 143 18.24 -30.93 -14.05
CA LEU A 143 19.27 -31.86 -14.49
C LEU A 143 19.13 -32.07 -16.00
N ALA A 144 20.26 -32.11 -16.72
CA ALA A 144 20.25 -32.51 -18.11
C ALA A 144 19.57 -33.90 -18.22
N ALA A 145 18.84 -34.15 -19.31
CA ALA A 145 18.07 -35.39 -19.45
C ALA A 145 18.92 -36.67 -19.28
N ASP A 146 20.22 -36.58 -19.58
CA ASP A 146 21.19 -37.66 -19.37
C ASP A 146 21.54 -37.86 -17.88
N ASP A 147 21.67 -36.78 -17.12
CA ASP A 147 21.95 -36.82 -15.68
C ASP A 147 20.71 -37.28 -14.88
N ASP A 148 19.49 -36.89 -15.29
CA ASP A 148 18.24 -37.39 -14.69
C ASP A 148 18.07 -38.91 -14.92
N ARG A 149 18.40 -39.39 -16.13
CA ARG A 149 18.44 -40.83 -16.44
C ARG A 149 19.51 -41.56 -15.62
N ALA A 150 20.71 -41.00 -15.51
CA ALA A 150 21.79 -41.57 -14.72
C ALA A 150 21.41 -41.65 -13.22
N TRP A 151 20.74 -40.61 -12.70
CA TRP A 151 20.24 -40.60 -11.32
C TRP A 151 19.13 -41.62 -11.07
N LYS A 152 18.13 -41.71 -11.96
CA LYS A 152 17.06 -42.72 -11.85
C LYS A 152 17.60 -44.15 -11.94
N ALA A 153 18.51 -44.42 -12.88
CA ALA A 153 19.18 -45.71 -13.00
C ALA A 153 20.03 -46.05 -11.77
N PHE A 154 20.69 -45.05 -11.16
CA PHE A 154 21.40 -45.23 -9.90
C PHE A 154 20.44 -45.53 -8.73
N LYS A 155 19.34 -44.77 -8.60
CA LYS A 155 18.32 -44.93 -7.55
C LYS A 155 17.65 -46.31 -7.58
N ASP A 156 17.29 -46.80 -8.77
CA ASP A 156 16.65 -48.11 -8.92
C ASP A 156 17.63 -49.26 -8.63
N LYS A 157 18.91 -49.09 -8.98
CA LYS A 157 19.93 -50.14 -8.83
C LYS A 157 20.52 -50.17 -7.41
N HIS A 158 20.50 -49.05 -6.69
CA HIS A 158 20.89 -48.93 -5.29
C HIS A 158 19.68 -48.41 -4.53
N LEU A 159 18.78 -49.32 -4.14
CA LEU A 159 17.55 -49.08 -3.39
C LEU A 159 17.77 -48.13 -2.20
N ILE A 160 17.69 -46.83 -2.45
CA ILE A 160 17.37 -45.84 -1.44
C ILE A 160 15.85 -45.93 -1.31
N SER A 161 15.38 -46.88 -0.49
CA SER A 161 13.97 -46.94 -0.13
C SER A 161 13.61 -45.62 0.53
N GLU A 162 12.68 -44.90 -0.09
CA GLU A 162 12.13 -43.64 0.41
C GLU A 162 11.60 -43.89 1.83
N GLU A 163 12.23 -43.26 2.84
CA GLU A 163 11.76 -43.32 4.23
C GLU A 163 10.47 -42.48 4.31
N ARG A 164 9.33 -43.13 4.06
CA ARG A 164 8.01 -42.55 4.34
C ARG A 164 7.90 -42.41 5.85
N LEU A 165 7.91 -41.18 6.34
CA LEU A 165 7.64 -40.85 7.73
C LEU A 165 6.21 -41.24 8.08
N ASP A 166 6.05 -42.37 8.78
CA ASP A 166 4.81 -42.71 9.47
C ASP A 166 4.64 -41.81 10.70
N SER A 167 3.38 -41.53 11.05
CA SER A 167 2.92 -40.53 12.03
C SER A 167 3.30 -40.80 13.50
N ASP A 168 4.22 -41.72 13.80
CA ASP A 168 4.54 -42.19 15.16
C ASP A 168 6.00 -41.89 15.60
N GLY A 169 6.75 -41.08 14.85
CA GLY A 169 7.97 -40.44 15.38
C GLY A 169 9.09 -41.38 15.83
N ARG A 170 9.16 -42.62 15.35
CA ARG A 170 10.25 -43.57 15.66
C ARG A 170 11.14 -43.83 14.45
N SER A 171 12.32 -43.22 14.44
CA SER A 171 13.33 -43.38 13.39
C SER A 171 14.01 -44.75 13.46
N LYS A 172 13.88 -45.56 12.41
CA LYS A 172 14.75 -46.73 12.17
C LYS A 172 16.05 -46.25 11.53
N LYS A 173 16.89 -45.61 12.33
CA LYS A 173 18.26 -45.33 11.94
C LYS A 173 19.08 -46.60 12.12
N LEU A 174 19.93 -46.92 11.15
CA LEU A 174 21.07 -47.86 11.25
C LEU A 174 20.85 -49.31 10.76
N GLU A 175 20.42 -49.47 9.52
CA GLU A 175 20.75 -50.68 8.72
C GLU A 175 21.31 -50.33 7.34
N VAL A 176 20.86 -49.21 6.76
CA VAL A 176 21.25 -48.75 5.41
C VAL A 176 22.73 -48.36 5.29
N VAL A 177 23.34 -47.84 6.37
CA VAL A 177 24.76 -47.41 6.35
C VAL A 177 25.72 -48.61 6.25
N ALA A 178 25.33 -49.77 6.78
CA ALA A 178 26.15 -50.99 6.71
C ALA A 178 26.19 -51.56 5.28
N THR A 179 25.07 -51.53 4.57
CA THR A 179 24.95 -52.02 3.18
C THR A 179 25.69 -51.13 2.17
N ILE A 180 25.75 -49.81 2.41
CA ILE A 180 26.55 -48.90 1.59
C ILE A 180 28.05 -49.20 1.74
N LYS A 181 28.50 -49.57 2.95
CA LYS A 181 29.90 -49.87 3.22
C LYS A 181 30.38 -51.16 2.52
N THR A 182 29.52 -52.18 2.43
CA THR A 182 29.79 -53.42 1.70
C THR A 182 29.68 -53.26 0.17
N SER A 183 28.78 -52.42 -0.35
CA SER A 183 28.68 -52.17 -1.80
C SER A 183 29.78 -51.27 -2.37
N ILE A 184 30.55 -50.56 -1.53
CA ILE A 184 31.77 -49.87 -1.98
C ILE A 184 32.90 -50.88 -2.28
N GLU A 185 32.78 -52.14 -1.84
CA GLU A 185 33.67 -53.24 -2.22
C GLU A 185 33.38 -53.85 -3.62
N ILE A 186 32.70 -53.13 -4.52
CA ILE A 186 32.58 -53.57 -5.93
C ILE A 186 33.93 -53.37 -6.62
N PHE A 187 34.84 -54.33 -6.38
CA PHE A 187 36.05 -54.59 -7.14
C PHE A 187 35.77 -55.72 -8.13
N LYS A 188 35.99 -55.48 -9.43
CA LYS A 188 36.18 -56.53 -10.44
C LYS A 188 37.39 -56.21 -11.30
N LYS A 189 38.47 -56.95 -11.06
CA LYS A 189 39.72 -56.87 -11.81
C LYS A 189 39.45 -57.21 -13.29
N ASP A 190 39.88 -56.35 -14.20
CA ASP A 190 39.83 -56.63 -15.64
C ASP A 190 41.03 -57.50 -16.08
N SER A 191 40.85 -58.32 -17.11
CA SER A 191 41.83 -59.31 -17.58
C SER A 191 43.11 -58.71 -18.18
N HIS A 192 43.17 -57.37 -18.31
CA HIS A 192 44.37 -56.62 -18.67
C HIS A 192 44.82 -55.59 -17.62
N GLY A 193 44.49 -55.81 -16.34
CA GLY A 193 45.13 -55.10 -15.22
C GLY A 193 44.78 -53.61 -15.05
N GLY A 194 43.78 -53.10 -15.78
CA GLY A 194 43.22 -51.77 -15.60
C GLY A 194 41.88 -51.82 -14.85
N ASN A 195 41.84 -51.28 -13.64
CA ASN A 195 40.62 -51.25 -12.83
C ASN A 195 39.72 -50.06 -13.26
N ILE A 196 38.63 -50.32 -13.98
CA ILE A 196 37.61 -49.32 -14.33
C ILE A 196 36.69 -49.11 -13.11
N TYR A 197 37.20 -48.42 -12.09
CA TYR A 197 36.48 -48.04 -10.88
C TYR A 197 36.74 -46.57 -10.58
N LYS A 198 35.94 -45.70 -11.20
CA LYS A 198 35.94 -44.27 -10.86
C LYS A 198 34.73 -43.54 -11.41
N VAL A 199 34.30 -43.86 -12.63
CA VAL A 199 33.39 -43.00 -13.38
C VAL A 199 31.99 -42.88 -12.73
N SER A 200 31.35 -43.98 -12.34
CA SER A 200 29.97 -43.93 -11.81
C SER A 200 29.86 -43.36 -10.38
N ILE A 201 30.84 -43.67 -9.50
CA ILE A 201 30.89 -43.09 -8.14
C ILE A 201 31.26 -41.60 -8.21
N LEU A 202 32.16 -41.21 -9.11
CA LEU A 202 32.48 -39.79 -9.37
C LEU A 202 31.26 -39.03 -9.93
N GLN A 203 30.46 -39.65 -10.81
CA GLN A 203 29.24 -39.03 -11.34
C GLN A 203 28.20 -38.77 -10.24
N SER A 204 27.89 -39.77 -9.39
CA SER A 204 26.95 -39.60 -8.27
C SER A 204 27.44 -38.55 -7.27
N SER A 205 28.74 -38.57 -6.92
CA SER A 205 29.35 -37.53 -6.08
C SER A 205 29.27 -36.13 -6.71
N SER A 206 29.39 -36.02 -8.04
CA SER A 206 29.30 -34.73 -8.74
C SER A 206 27.87 -34.19 -8.77
N ILE A 207 26.86 -35.07 -8.91
CA ILE A 207 25.44 -34.71 -8.88
C ILE A 207 25.06 -34.23 -7.48
N VAL A 208 25.43 -34.99 -6.44
CA VAL A 208 25.16 -34.64 -5.04
C VAL A 208 25.87 -33.34 -4.64
N SER A 209 27.13 -33.15 -5.04
CA SER A 209 27.89 -31.92 -4.76
C SER A 209 27.28 -30.69 -5.45
N ARG A 210 26.80 -30.81 -6.70
CA ARG A 210 26.08 -29.73 -7.39
C ARG A 210 24.77 -29.37 -6.68
N ILE A 211 23.96 -30.38 -6.29
CA ILE A 211 22.69 -30.15 -5.59
C ILE A 211 22.93 -29.46 -4.23
N TYR A 212 23.96 -29.88 -3.48
CA TYR A 212 24.32 -29.27 -2.20
C TYR A 212 24.77 -27.81 -2.37
N HIS A 213 25.65 -27.52 -3.33
CA HIS A 213 26.15 -26.16 -3.57
C HIS A 213 25.08 -25.21 -4.12
N GLU A 214 24.20 -25.67 -5.01
CA GLU A 214 23.03 -24.91 -5.47
C GLU A 214 22.08 -24.66 -4.28
N GLY A 215 21.75 -25.68 -3.48
CA GLY A 215 20.93 -25.54 -2.27
C GLY A 215 21.46 -24.51 -1.27
N LEU A 216 22.78 -24.52 -1.03
CA LEU A 216 23.43 -23.56 -0.14
C LEU A 216 23.39 -22.12 -0.70
N ARG A 217 23.53 -21.95 -2.02
CA ARG A 217 23.38 -20.65 -2.70
C ARG A 217 21.97 -20.11 -2.56
N LEU A 218 20.96 -20.98 -2.67
CA LEU A 218 19.54 -20.61 -2.55
C LEU A 218 19.20 -20.12 -1.14
N ALA A 219 19.64 -20.85 -0.12
CA ALA A 219 19.49 -20.43 1.27
C ALA A 219 20.15 -19.06 1.50
N LYS A 220 21.32 -18.82 0.90
CA LYS A 220 22.03 -17.55 0.99
C LYS A 220 21.32 -16.40 0.26
N GLN A 221 20.73 -16.65 -0.90
CA GLN A 221 19.95 -15.62 -1.61
C GLN A 221 18.65 -15.26 -0.88
N GLN A 222 17.95 -16.26 -0.31
CA GLN A 222 16.75 -15.99 0.48
C GLN A 222 17.05 -15.23 1.76
N THR A 223 18.13 -15.57 2.46
CA THR A 223 18.57 -14.84 3.67
C THR A 223 19.04 -13.41 3.36
N LEU A 224 19.74 -13.19 2.23
CA LEU A 224 20.12 -11.85 1.78
C LEU A 224 18.93 -11.01 1.34
N ALA A 225 17.93 -11.60 0.67
CA ALA A 225 16.70 -10.92 0.32
C ALA A 225 15.88 -10.52 1.57
N LEU A 226 15.89 -11.35 2.61
CA LEU A 226 15.28 -11.06 3.92
C LEU A 226 16.05 -9.98 4.70
N HIS A 227 17.38 -9.99 4.66
CA HIS A 227 18.18 -9.00 5.40
C HIS A 227 18.20 -7.61 4.74
N LYS A 228 17.94 -7.50 3.43
CA LYS A 228 17.85 -6.23 2.71
C LYS A 228 16.49 -5.52 2.86
N THR A 229 15.55 -6.14 3.57
CA THR A 229 14.18 -5.65 3.77
C THR A 229 13.86 -5.22 5.22
N SER A 230 14.85 -5.30 6.13
CA SER A 230 14.86 -4.64 7.45
C SER A 230 15.69 -3.37 7.41
#